data_AF-A0AA35T008-F1
#
_entry.id   AF-A0AA35T008-F1
#
_cell.length_a   1.000
_cell.length_b   1.000
_cell.length_c   1.000
_cell.angle_alpha   90.00
_cell.angle_beta   90.00
_cell.angle_gamma   90.00
#
_symmetry.space_group_name_H-M   'P 1'
#
loop_
_entity.id
_entity.type
_entity.pdbx_description
1 polymer ?
#
loop_
_entity_poly.entity_id
_entity_poly.type
_entity_poly.pdbx_seq_one_letter_code
_entity_poly.pdbx_strand_id
1 'polypeptide(L)'
;MTMIPDLGLSPLEVHCEDLIADPAKTLSDICRFLDLECPADYLKMCVDKTFKTVSESRHTVDWDPNTLPLLIKELRTFPFFQRYNLSTTDIR
;
A
#
# COMPACT_ATOMS: atom_id res chain seq x y z
N MET A 1 15.97 15.37 -5.49
CA MET A 1 14.76 14.56 -5.70
C MET A 1 13.61 15.40 -5.17
N THR A 2 12.85 16.06 -6.05
CA THR A 2 11.72 16.90 -5.63
C THR A 2 10.66 16.00 -5.02
N MET A 3 10.26 16.25 -3.79
CA MET A 3 9.25 15.44 -3.12
C MET A 3 7.88 16.01 -3.51
N ILE A 4 6.86 15.17 -3.69
CA ILE A 4 5.47 15.57 -4.03
C ILE A 4 4.93 16.76 -3.18
N PRO A 5 5.27 16.93 -1.89
CA PRO A 5 4.85 18.08 -1.09
C PRO A 5 5.28 19.45 -1.64
N ASP A 6 6.37 19.51 -2.42
CA ASP A 6 6.91 20.75 -2.98
C ASP A 6 5.95 21.37 -4.04
N LEU A 7 4.95 20.61 -4.49
CA LEU A 7 3.92 21.05 -5.43
C LEU A 7 2.64 21.57 -4.74
N GLY A 8 2.58 21.60 -3.40
CA GLY A 8 1.39 22.00 -2.65
C GLY A 8 0.22 21.03 -2.76
N LEU A 9 0.47 19.81 -3.27
CA LEU A 9 -0.51 18.74 -3.40
C LEU A 9 -0.35 17.75 -2.24
N SER A 10 -1.46 17.36 -1.62
CA SER A 10 -1.48 16.26 -0.65
C SER A 10 -1.68 14.95 -1.39
N PRO A 11 -0.72 14.01 -1.40
CA PRO A 11 -0.94 12.69 -1.97
C PRO A 11 -2.01 11.94 -1.17
N LEU A 12 -2.80 11.10 -1.85
CA LEU A 12 -3.65 10.11 -1.20
C LEU A 12 -2.81 8.87 -0.88
N GLU A 13 -2.64 8.56 0.40
CA GLU A 13 -2.02 7.32 0.84
C GLU A 13 -3.06 6.19 0.84
N VAL A 14 -2.76 5.09 0.15
CA VAL A 14 -3.62 3.91 0.08
C VAL A 14 -2.80 2.68 0.43
N HIS A 15 -3.20 1.99 1.50
CA HIS A 15 -2.58 0.72 1.88
C HIS A 15 -3.25 -0.45 1.15
N CYS A 16 -2.45 -1.42 0.71
CA CYS A 16 -2.96 -2.61 0.04
C CYS A 16 -3.91 -3.39 0.96
N GLU A 17 -3.62 -3.44 2.25
CA GLU A 17 -4.45 -4.05 3.28
C GLU A 17 -5.85 -3.43 3.35
N ASP A 18 -5.95 -2.10 3.25
CA ASP A 18 -7.23 -1.39 3.27
C ASP A 18 -8.03 -1.67 1.97
N LEU A 19 -7.34 -1.66 0.83
CA LEU A 19 -7.95 -1.98 -0.47
C LEU A 19 -8.51 -3.40 -0.51
N ILE A 20 -7.81 -4.38 0.07
CA ILE A 20 -8.28 -5.78 0.10
C ILE A 20 -9.42 -5.96 1.11
N ALA A 21 -9.39 -5.23 2.24
CA ALA A 21 -10.41 -5.32 3.28
C ALA A 21 -11.77 -4.74 2.83
N ASP A 22 -11.78 -3.64 2.09
CA ASP A 22 -12.99 -3.04 1.51
C ASP A 22 -12.69 -2.37 0.15
N PRO A 23 -12.61 -3.17 -0.93
CA PRO A 23 -12.22 -2.64 -2.24
C PRO A 23 -13.19 -1.59 -2.77
N ALA A 24 -14.49 -1.74 -2.46
CA ALA A 24 -15.52 -0.81 -2.92
C ALA A 24 -15.34 0.58 -2.29
N LYS A 25 -15.11 0.62 -0.98
CA LYS A 25 -14.85 1.88 -0.27
C LYS A 25 -13.55 2.53 -0.73
N THR A 26 -12.45 1.78 -0.75
CA THR A 26 -11.14 2.34 -1.12
C THR A 26 -11.13 2.87 -2.55
N LEU A 27 -11.71 2.15 -3.51
CA LEU A 27 -11.82 2.63 -4.90
C LEU A 27 -12.71 3.86 -5.02
N SER A 28 -13.80 3.93 -4.25
CA SER A 28 -14.67 5.11 -4.21
C SER A 28 -13.95 6.34 -3.65
N ASP A 29 -13.12 6.15 -2.60
CA ASP A 29 -12.31 7.22 -2.02
C ASP A 29 -11.23 7.71 -2.99
N ILE A 30 -10.61 6.80 -3.76
CA ILE A 30 -9.67 7.14 -4.84
C ILE A 30 -10.38 7.95 -5.94
N CYS A 31 -11.55 7.51 -6.41
CA CYS A 31 -12.29 8.23 -7.45
C CYS A 31 -12.67 9.64 -6.98
N ARG A 32 -13.14 9.78 -5.72
CA ARG A 32 -13.45 11.08 -5.13
C ARG A 32 -12.22 11.99 -5.03
N PHE A 33 -11.08 11.44 -4.63
CA PHE A 33 -9.81 12.20 -4.56
C PHE A 33 -9.37 12.72 -5.94
N LEU A 34 -9.65 11.95 -7.00
CA LEU A 34 -9.33 12.32 -8.39
C LEU A 34 -10.42 13.16 -9.06
N ASP A 35 -11.50 13.51 -8.35
CA ASP A 35 -12.68 14.19 -8.88
C ASP A 35 -13.31 13.45 -10.09
N LEU A 36 -13.35 12.11 -9.99
CA LEU A 36 -13.93 11.23 -10.99
C LEU A 36 -15.28 10.69 -10.52
N GLU A 37 -16.25 10.62 -11.44
CA GLU A 37 -17.47 9.84 -11.20
C GLU A 37 -17.10 8.35 -11.03
N CYS A 38 -17.74 7.69 -10.05
CA CYS A 38 -17.57 6.26 -9.81
C CYS A 38 -18.91 5.53 -9.97
N PRO A 39 -19.31 5.20 -11.20
CA PRO A 39 -20.52 4.42 -11.46
C PRO A 39 -20.49 3.08 -10.73
N ALA A 40 -21.66 2.62 -10.26
CA ALA A 40 -21.77 1.41 -9.44
C ALA A 40 -21.37 0.13 -10.22
N ASP A 41 -21.61 0.10 -11.52
CA ASP A 41 -21.21 -0.99 -12.42
C ASP A 41 -19.69 -1.04 -12.60
N TYR A 42 -19.04 0.11 -12.81
CA TYR A 42 -17.58 0.23 -12.84
C TYR A 42 -16.96 -0.23 -11.52
N LEU A 43 -17.48 0.27 -10.40
CA LEU A 43 -17.00 -0.10 -9.06
C LEU A 43 -17.09 -1.61 -8.84
N LYS A 44 -18.23 -2.22 -9.21
CA LYS A 44 -18.42 -3.67 -9.11
C LYS A 44 -17.40 -4.44 -9.96
N MET A 45 -17.18 -4.03 -11.21
CA MET A 45 -16.20 -4.66 -12.09
C MET A 45 -14.77 -4.58 -11.55
N CYS A 46 -14.41 -3.46 -10.90
CA CYS A 46 -13.11 -3.32 -10.26
C CYS A 46 -12.99 -4.23 -9.04
N VAL A 47 -13.99 -4.24 -8.15
CA VAL A 47 -14.03 -5.11 -6.96
C VAL A 47 -13.87 -6.58 -7.37
N ASP A 48 -14.60 -7.04 -8.39
CA ASP A 48 -14.55 -8.43 -8.88
C ASP A 48 -13.17 -8.85 -9.42
N LYS A 49 -12.33 -7.88 -9.82
CA LYS A 49 -10.95 -8.12 -10.28
C LYS A 49 -9.91 -8.06 -9.17
N THR A 50 -10.25 -7.57 -7.99
CA THR A 50 -9.30 -7.49 -6.87
C THR A 50 -9.02 -8.87 -6.27
N PHE A 51 -7.80 -9.05 -5.77
CA PHE A 51 -7.44 -10.26 -5.02
C PHE A 51 -8.18 -10.27 -3.68
N LYS A 52 -8.43 -11.48 -3.14
CA LYS A 52 -9.10 -11.63 -1.84
C LYS A 52 -8.15 -11.55 -0.64
N THR A 53 -6.85 -11.62 -0.91
CA THR A 53 -5.80 -11.64 0.11
C THR A 53 -4.60 -10.82 -0.38
N VAL A 54 -3.89 -10.21 0.56
CA VAL A 54 -2.63 -9.51 0.27
C VAL A 54 -1.58 -10.54 -0.18
N SER A 55 -0.73 -10.16 -1.14
CA SER A 55 0.40 -10.98 -1.56
C SER A 55 1.50 -10.95 -0.50
N GLU A 56 1.99 -12.12 -0.10
CA GLU A 56 3.11 -12.27 0.85
C GLU A 56 4.41 -12.70 0.15
N SER A 57 4.63 -12.25 -1.09
CA SER A 57 5.87 -12.54 -1.85
C SER A 57 7.17 -12.15 -1.12
N ARG A 58 7.11 -11.27 -0.12
CA ARG A 58 8.24 -10.98 0.78
C ARG A 58 8.77 -12.23 1.50
N HIS A 59 7.95 -13.27 1.67
CA HIS A 59 8.31 -14.55 2.26
C HIS A 59 8.92 -15.55 1.27
N THR A 60 8.97 -15.21 -0.03
CA THR A 60 9.58 -16.08 -1.06
C THR A 60 11.00 -15.64 -1.43
N VAL A 61 11.50 -14.58 -0.81
CA VAL A 61 12.83 -14.01 -1.07
C VAL A 61 13.80 -14.55 -0.03
N ASP A 62 14.94 -15.06 -0.48
CA ASP A 62 16.04 -15.46 0.42
C ASP A 62 16.81 -14.21 0.85
N TRP A 63 16.38 -13.62 1.97
CA TRP A 63 17.00 -12.42 2.52
C TRP A 63 18.33 -12.76 3.21
N ASP A 64 19.41 -12.07 2.83
CA ASP A 64 20.67 -12.21 3.55
C ASP A 64 20.49 -11.73 5.00
N PRO A 65 20.72 -12.62 6.01
CA PRO A 65 20.50 -12.30 7.41
C PRO A 65 21.38 -11.14 7.91
N ASN A 66 22.48 -10.82 7.21
CA ASN A 66 23.34 -9.69 7.57
C ASN A 66 22.78 -8.34 7.09
N THR A 67 22.04 -8.33 5.98
CA THR A 67 21.50 -7.10 5.38
C THR A 67 20.08 -6.79 5.83
N LEU A 68 19.28 -7.80 6.18
CA LEU A 68 17.89 -7.62 6.63
C LEU A 68 17.74 -6.63 7.81
N PRO A 69 18.59 -6.65 8.86
CA PRO A 69 18.49 -5.66 9.94
C PRO A 69 18.79 -4.23 9.48
N LEU A 70 19.71 -4.07 8.51
CA LEU A 70 20.05 -2.77 7.94
C LEU A 70 18.89 -2.22 7.11
N LEU A 71 18.27 -3.08 6.30
CA LEU A 71 17.08 -2.75 5.53
C LEU A 71 15.93 -2.32 6.46
N ILE A 72 15.60 -3.11 7.48
CA ILE A 72 14.53 -2.77 8.43
C ILE A 72 14.80 -1.42 9.12
N LYS A 73 16.05 -1.16 9.52
CA LYS A 73 16.44 0.11 10.11
C LYS A 73 16.18 1.28 9.14
N GLU A 74 16.52 1.11 7.87
CA GLU A 74 16.31 2.12 6.83
C GLU A 74 14.81 2.34 6.55
N LEU A 75 14.03 1.26 6.39
CA LEU A 75 12.59 1.35 6.14
C LEU A 75 11.85 2.14 7.23
N ARG A 76 12.27 2.01 8.50
CA ARG A 76 11.67 2.77 9.61
C ARG A 76 11.88 4.28 9.54
N THR A 77 12.80 4.77 8.72
CA THR A 77 13.01 6.22 8.52
C THR A 77 11.90 6.86 7.70
N PHE A 78 11.14 6.07 6.93
CA PHE A 78 10.05 6.57 6.11
C PHE A 78 8.71 6.52 6.86
N PRO A 79 7.97 7.64 6.96
CA PRO A 79 6.71 7.69 7.69
C PRO A 79 5.65 6.69 7.21
N PHE A 80 5.55 6.44 5.91
CA PHE A 80 4.55 5.53 5.32
C PHE A 80 4.74 4.06 5.74
N PHE A 81 5.93 3.70 6.25
CA PHE A 81 6.17 2.35 6.78
C PHE A 81 5.75 2.16 8.25
N GLN A 82 5.39 3.23 8.96
CA GLN A 82 5.10 3.16 10.40
C GLN A 82 3.92 2.25 10.75
N ARG A 83 2.97 2.07 9.82
CA ARG A 83 1.83 1.18 9.99
C ARG A 83 2.19 -0.31 9.88
N TYR A 84 3.33 -0.64 9.26
CA TYR A 84 3.72 -2.02 8.99
C TYR A 84 4.56 -2.58 10.13
N ASN A 85 4.31 -3.85 10.48
CA ASN A 85 5.19 -4.56 11.39
C ASN A 85 6.48 -4.95 10.66
N LEU A 86 7.49 -4.08 10.73
CA LEU A 86 8.81 -4.33 10.16
C LEU A 86 9.68 -5.05 11.20
N SER A 87 9.41 -6.33 11.39
CA SER A 87 10.25 -7.23 12.18
C SER A 87 10.97 -8.24 11.28
N THR A 88 12.09 -8.77 11.77
CA THR A 88 12.80 -9.87 11.10
C THR A 88 11.99 -11.17 11.04
N THR A 89 10.88 -11.27 11.79
CA THR A 89 9.96 -12.40 11.76
C THR A 89 8.88 -12.24 10.68
N ASP A 90 8.50 -11.00 10.36
CA ASP A 90 7.49 -10.68 9.34
C ASP A 90 8.04 -10.70 7.90
N ILE A 91 9.37 -10.60 7.77
CA ILE A 91 10.14 -10.66 6.52
C ILE A 91 10.99 -11.96 6.54
N ARG A 92 10.31 -13.11 6.61
CA ARG A 92 10.91 -14.45 6.53
C ARG A 92 10.45 -15.18 5.30
#